data_AF-A0A2T3N260-F1
#
_entry.id   AF-A0A2T3N260-F1
#
_cell.length_a   1.000
_cell.length_b   1.000
_cell.length_c   1.000
_cell.angle_alpha   90.00
_cell.angle_beta   90.00
_cell.angle_gamma   90.00
#
_symmetry.space_group_name_H-M   'P 1'
#
loop_
_entity.id
_entity.type
_entity.pdbx_description
1 polymer ?
#
loop_
_entity_poly.entity_id
_entity_poly.type
_entity_poly.pdbx_seq_one_letter_code
_entity_poly.pdbx_strand_id
1 'polypeptide(L)' 'MISHTGIIRSYNPINRTGLITCDLGGDIRFCGANITSQGKPASGSLVEFIMDDSSKNLQAVKIKFI' A
#
# COMPACT_ATOMS: atom_id res chain seq x y z
N MET A 1 -10.65 -12.94 2.01
CA MET A 1 -9.82 -11.72 1.91
C MET A 1 -8.49 -12.14 1.35
N ILE A 2 -8.14 -11.69 0.14
CA ILE A 2 -6.97 -12.16 -0.63
C ILE A 2 -5.83 -11.17 -0.40
N SER A 3 -4.65 -11.66 -0.01
CA SER A 3 -3.43 -10.87 0.08
C SER A 3 -2.79 -10.70 -1.28
N HIS A 4 -2.20 -9.54 -1.50
CA HIS A 4 -1.48 -9.16 -2.72
C HIS A 4 -0.11 -8.65 -2.34
N THR A 5 0.82 -8.71 -3.30
CA THR A 5 2.14 -8.10 -3.13
C THR A 5 2.33 -6.96 -4.11
N GLY A 6 3.23 -6.05 -3.77
CA GLY A 6 3.53 -4.93 -4.64
C GLY A 6 4.70 -4.11 -4.14
N ILE A 7 5.12 -3.18 -4.98
CA ILE A 7 6.22 -2.27 -4.68
C ILE A 7 5.64 -0.89 -4.37
N ILE A 8 6.06 -0.26 -3.27
CA ILE A 8 5.75 1.14 -3.03
C ILE A 8 6.39 1.97 -4.15
N ARG A 9 5.55 2.60 -4.99
CA ARG A 9 5.99 3.47 -6.07
C ARG A 9 6.38 4.84 -5.54
N SER A 10 5.55 5.40 -4.67
CA SER A 10 5.76 6.70 -4.07
C SER A 10 5.06 6.84 -2.73
N TYR A 11 5.61 7.69 -1.86
CA TYR A 11 4.99 8.06 -0.59
C TYR A 11 5.19 9.54 -0.31
N ASN A 12 4.10 10.24 -0.02
CA ASN A 12 4.12 11.62 0.45
C ASN A 12 3.92 11.64 1.98
N PRO A 13 4.96 11.97 2.76
CA PRO A 13 4.88 11.99 4.22
C PRO A 13 3.99 13.11 4.77
N ILE A 14 3.78 14.21 4.02
CA ILE A 14 2.94 15.33 4.44
C ILE A 14 1.47 14.89 4.48
N ASN A 15 1.01 14.25 3.39
CA ASN A 15 -0.37 13.79 3.27
C ASN A 15 -0.57 12.37 3.83
N ARG A 16 0.51 11.69 4.22
CA ARG A 16 0.55 10.29 4.63
C ARG A 16 -0.13 9.36 3.62
N THR A 17 0.04 9.63 2.33
CA THR A 17 -0.54 8.82 1.26
C THR A 17 0.53 8.39 0.27
N GLY A 18 0.29 7.28 -0.40
CA GLY A 18 1.21 6.77 -1.41
C GLY A 18 0.53 5.87 -2.42
N LEU A 19 1.34 5.36 -3.33
CA LEU A 19 0.95 4.42 -4.37
C LEU A 19 1.78 3.14 -4.25
N ILE A 20 1.10 2.00 -4.40
CA ILE A 20 1.73 0.68 -4.56
C ILE A 20 1.42 0.22 -5.98
N THR A 21 2.45 -0.20 -6.72
CA THR A 21 2.24 -0.94 -7.97
C THR A 21 2.05 -2.41 -7.61
N CYS A 22 0.87 -2.95 -7.95
CA CYS A 22 0.53 -4.34 -7.71
C CYS A 22 1.32 -5.26 -8.65
N ASP A 23 1.72 -6.43 -8.18
CA ASP A 23 2.34 -7.49 -8.99
C ASP A 23 1.46 -7.94 -10.17
N LEU A 24 0.14 -7.97 -9.96
CA LEU A 24 -0.88 -8.23 -10.99
C LEU A 24 -1.09 -7.06 -11.95
N GLY A 25 -0.38 -5.94 -11.76
CA GLY A 25 -0.49 -4.73 -12.54
C GLY A 25 -1.43 -3.67 -11.94
N GLY A 26 -1.24 -2.43 -12.38
CA GLY A 26 -1.99 -1.27 -11.88
C GLY A 26 -1.40 -0.65 -10.61
N ASP A 27 -1.84 0.57 -10.31
CA ASP A 27 -1.45 1.31 -9.12
C ASP A 27 -2.64 1.39 -8.15
N ILE A 28 -2.38 1.08 -6.88
CA ILE A 28 -3.36 1.19 -5.80
C ILE A 28 -2.90 2.24 -4.78
N ARG A 29 -3.86 3.03 -4.30
CA ARG A 29 -3.60 4.04 -3.28
C ARG A 29 -3.52 3.42 -1.91
N PHE A 30 -2.70 3.99 -1.04
CA PHE A 30 -2.69 3.66 0.38
C PHE A 30 -2.57 4.88 1.27
N CYS A 31 -3.04 4.72 2.51
CA CYS A 31 -2.77 5.63 3.62
C CYS A 31 -1.69 5.02 4.52
N GLY A 32 -0.74 5.84 4.98
CA GLY A 32 0.32 5.41 5.90
C GLY A 32 -0.23 4.89 7.22
N ALA A 33 -1.46 5.26 7.61
CA ALA A 33 -2.15 4.69 8.78
C ALA A 33 -2.51 3.21 8.61
N ASN A 34 -2.55 2.69 7.38
CA ASN A 34 -2.83 1.28 7.10
C ASN A 34 -1.57 0.40 7.18
N ILE A 35 -0.40 0.99 7.42
CA ILE A 35 0.85 0.26 7.59
C ILE A 35 0.92 -0.27 9.02
N THR A 36 0.97 -1.59 9.14
CA THR A 36 0.96 -2.30 10.43
C THR A 36 2.36 -2.76 10.87
N SER A 37 3.34 -2.71 9.97
CA SER A 37 4.73 -3.11 10.25
C SER A 37 5.58 -1.95 10.76
N GLN A 38 6.62 -2.25 11.54
CA GLN A 38 7.61 -1.27 11.97
C GLN A 38 8.52 -0.91 10.78
N GLY A 39 8.23 0.22 10.14
CA GLY A 39 9.00 0.72 9.01
C GLY A 39 8.40 2.00 8.44
N LYS A 40 9.20 2.76 7.69
CA LYS A 40 8.69 3.91 6.93
C LYS A 40 8.51 3.51 5.48
N PRO A 41 7.35 3.82 4.86
CA PRO A 41 7.15 3.56 3.45
C PRO A 41 8.17 4.35 2.63
N ALA A 42 8.96 3.65 1.83
CA ALA A 42 9.95 4.20 0.93
C ALA A 42 9.71 3.65 -0.47
N SER A 43 10.01 4.45 -1.50
CA SER A 43 9.92 3.98 -2.88
C SER A 43 10.86 2.78 -3.09
N GLY A 44 10.36 1.74 -3.74
CA GLY A 44 11.08 0.48 -3.96
C GLY A 44 10.87 -0.57 -2.87
N SER A 45 10.21 -0.25 -1.75
CA SER A 45 9.92 -1.26 -0.71
C SER A 45 8.89 -2.26 -1.19
N LEU A 46 9.19 -3.56 -1.01
CA LEU A 46 8.25 -4.64 -1.22
C LEU A 46 7.28 -4.72 -0.02
N VAL A 47 5.99 -4.83 -0.33
CA VAL A 47 4.94 -4.92 0.69
C VAL A 47 3.91 -5.99 0.36
N GLU A 48 3.38 -6.62 1.40
CA GLU A 48 2.12 -7.38 1.36
C GLU A 48 0.97 -6.47 1.81
N PHE A 49 -0.17 -6.55 1.14
CA PHE A 49 -1.37 -5.79 1.49
C PHE A 49 -2.65 -6.51 1.09
N ILE A 50 -3.78 -5.97 1.54
CA ILE A 50 -5.12 -6.41 1.14
C ILE A 50 -5.80 -5.28 0.38
N MET A 51 -6.46 -5.60 -0.73
CA MET A 51 -7.34 -4.64 -1.40
C MET A 51 -8.66 -4.51 -0.66
N ASP A 52 -9.03 -3.28 -0.35
CA ASP A 52 -10.31 -2.89 0.23
C ASP A 52 -11.07 -2.01 -0.77
N ASP A 53 -12.19 -2.53 -1.27
CA ASP A 53 -13.12 -1.88 -2.18
C ASP A 53 -14.41 -1.41 -1.47
N SER A 54 -14.50 -1.58 -0.15
CA SER A 54 -15.69 -1.17 0.62
C SER A 54 -15.82 0.36 0.75
N SER A 55 -14.70 1.07 0.58
CA SER A 55 -14.65 2.53 0.51
C SER A 55 -15.03 3.02 -0.90
N LYS A 56 -15.42 4.28 -1.03
CA LYS A 56 -15.66 4.94 -2.33
C LYS A 56 -14.45 4.89 -3.27
N ASN A 57 -13.27 4.58 -2.75
CA ASN A 57 -12.04 4.42 -3.52
C ASN A 57 -11.34 3.11 -3.12
N LEU A 58 -10.97 2.31 -4.12
CA LEU A 58 -10.13 1.13 -3.97
C LEU A 58 -8.79 1.53 -3.32
N GLN A 59 -8.45 0.87 -2.21
CA GLN A 59 -7.25 1.18 -1.43
C GLN A 59 -6.58 -0.08 -0.88
N ALA A 60 -5.28 0.03 -0.60
CA ALA A 60 -4.55 -0.99 0.12
C ALA A 60 -4.65 -0.78 1.64
N VAL A 61 -4.97 -1.87 2.35
CA VAL A 61 -5.09 -1.93 3.81
C VAL A 61 -4.23 -3.05 4.39
N LYS A 62 -4.01 -3.02 5.72
CA LYS A 62 -3.20 -4.02 6.45
C LYS A 62 -1.81 -4.25 5.83
N ILE A 63 -1.15 -3.17 5.48
CA ILE A 63 0.10 -3.17 4.72
C ILE A 63 1.26 -3.60 5.64
N LYS A 64 2.14 -4.46 5.13
CA LYS A 64 3.31 -4.97 5.84
C LYS A 64 4.52 -4.99 4.91
N PHE A 65 5.67 -4.56 5.42
CA PHE A 65 6.95 -4.71 4.72
C PHE A 65 7.40 -6.17 4.75
N ILE A 66 8.00 -6.63 3.64
CA ILE A 66 8.63 -7.95 3.47
C ILE A 66 10.15 -7.79 3.47
#